data_AF-A0A0S9PX09-F1
#
_entry.id   AF-A0A0S9PX09-F1
#
_cell.length_a   1.000
_cell.length_b   1.000
_cell.length_c   1.000
_cell.angle_alpha   90.00
_cell.angle_beta   90.00
_cell.angle_gamma   90.00
#
_symmetry.space_group_name_H-M   'P 1'
#
loop_
_entity.id
_entity.type
_entity.pdbx_description
1 polymer ?
#
loop_
_entity_poly.entity_id
_entity_poly.type
_entity_poly.pdbx_seq_one_letter_code
_entity_poly.pdbx_strand_id
1 'polypeptide(L)'
;MRLRDLTPTETAAVEARRDAVREALERIDAPWTPTADMIDKAPFLDDFEARGDGLHGLCWGHPVQGDVFITTTPIVQSGDGWALTQNTLYILGGARPKAQERLDKILSGRRGRGRPVIAFDPDPEDEAAPGPRIP
;
A
#
# COMPACT_ATOMS: atom_id res chain seq x y z
N MET A 1 -10.95 6.54 10.50
CA MET A 1 -11.01 6.58 9.03
C MET A 1 -11.19 5.15 8.57
N ARG A 2 -12.31 4.79 7.93
CA ARG A 2 -12.55 3.42 7.44
C ARG A 2 -11.94 3.27 6.05
N LEU A 3 -11.25 2.15 5.82
CA LEU A 3 -10.79 1.79 4.49
C LEU A 3 -11.97 1.44 3.59
N ARG A 4 -11.78 1.58 2.28
CA ARG A 4 -12.74 1.04 1.31
C ARG A 4 -12.67 -0.48 1.33
N ASP A 5 -13.79 -1.11 1.06
CA ASP A 5 -13.83 -2.56 0.83
C ASP A 5 -13.04 -2.94 -0.43
N LEU A 6 -12.48 -4.14 -0.42
CA LEU A 6 -11.83 -4.74 -1.58
C LEU A 6 -12.87 -5.08 -2.65
N THR A 7 -12.55 -4.81 -3.91
CA THR A 7 -13.36 -5.26 -5.05
C THR A 7 -13.19 -6.77 -5.25
N PRO A 8 -14.13 -7.45 -5.93
CA PRO A 8 -14.01 -8.89 -6.19
C PRO A 8 -12.70 -9.28 -6.91
N THR A 9 -12.23 -8.43 -7.82
CA THR A 9 -10.95 -8.62 -8.52
C THR A 9 -9.76 -8.52 -7.57
N GLU A 10 -9.80 -7.58 -6.62
CA GLU A 10 -8.75 -7.44 -5.61
C GLU A 10 -8.77 -8.59 -4.61
N THR A 11 -9.96 -9.05 -4.19
CA THR A 11 -10.09 -10.26 -3.37
C THR A 11 -9.50 -11.47 -4.08
N ALA A 12 -9.80 -11.67 -5.37
CA ALA A 12 -9.21 -12.77 -6.14
C ALA A 12 -7.68 -12.65 -6.25
N ALA A 13 -7.14 -11.43 -6.35
CA ALA A 13 -5.69 -11.20 -6.34
C ALA A 13 -5.06 -11.52 -4.99
N VAL A 14 -5.75 -11.22 -3.88
CA VAL A 14 -5.32 -11.59 -2.52
C VAL A 14 -5.30 -13.12 -2.36
N GLU A 15 -6.33 -13.82 -2.81
CA GLU A 15 -6.37 -15.29 -2.76
C GLU A 15 -5.26 -15.92 -3.61
N ALA A 16 -5.04 -15.43 -4.83
CA ALA A 16 -3.91 -15.87 -5.65
C ALA A 16 -2.55 -15.62 -4.97
N ARG A 17 -2.43 -14.54 -4.19
CA ARG A 17 -1.23 -14.25 -3.40
C ARG A 17 -1.06 -15.24 -2.25
N ARG A 18 -2.15 -15.62 -1.57
CA ARG A 18 -2.14 -16.64 -0.52
C ARG A 18 -1.68 -17.99 -1.06
N ASP A 19 -2.17 -18.38 -2.23
CA ASP A 19 -1.74 -19.62 -2.90
C ASP A 19 -0.24 -19.60 -3.23
N ALA A 20 0.26 -18.49 -3.78
CA ALA A 20 1.69 -18.33 -4.08
C ALA A 20 2.56 -18.37 -2.81
N VAL A 21 2.11 -17.76 -1.71
CA VAL A 21 2.80 -17.81 -0.41
C VAL A 21 2.82 -19.24 0.14
N ARG A 22 1.71 -19.98 0.02
CA ARG A 22 1.63 -21.38 0.44
C ARG A 22 2.66 -22.24 -0.30
N GLU A 23 2.72 -22.10 -1.62
CA GLU A 23 3.69 -22.82 -2.45
C GLU A 23 5.15 -22.42 -2.15
N ALA A 24 5.40 -21.14 -1.85
CA ALA A 24 6.73 -20.67 -1.47
C ALA A 24 7.17 -21.24 -0.11
N LEU A 25 6.25 -21.31 0.87
CA LEU A 25 6.52 -21.83 2.20
C LEU A 25 6.71 -23.35 2.22
N GLU A 26 5.99 -24.11 1.38
CA GLU A 26 6.20 -25.56 1.22
C GLU A 26 7.60 -25.90 0.69
N ARG A 27 8.20 -25.00 -0.09
CA ARG A 27 9.55 -25.18 -0.66
C ARG A 27 10.69 -24.82 0.31
N ILE A 28 10.38 -24.14 1.41
CA ILE A 28 11.39 -23.69 2.37
C ILE A 28 11.48 -24.69 3.52
N ASP A 29 12.61 -25.38 3.63
CA ASP A 29 12.94 -26.21 4.78
C ASP A 29 13.46 -25.31 5.92
N ALA A 30 12.53 -24.61 6.58
CA ALA A 30 12.81 -23.76 7.73
C ALA A 30 12.45 -24.49 9.03
N PRO A 31 13.16 -24.23 10.14
CA PRO A 31 12.82 -24.78 11.45
C PRO A 31 11.42 -24.36 11.96
N TRP A 32 10.79 -23.37 11.31
CA TRP A 32 9.41 -22.99 11.54
C TRP A 32 8.76 -22.56 10.22
N THR A 33 7.63 -23.18 9.89
CA THR A 33 6.85 -22.92 8.67
C THR A 33 5.40 -22.61 9.06
N PRO A 34 4.79 -21.51 8.59
CA PRO A 34 3.39 -21.21 8.81
C PRO A 34 2.48 -22.31 8.27
N THR A 35 1.45 -22.69 9.03
CA THR A 35 0.45 -23.66 8.55
C THR A 35 -0.50 -23.02 7.54
N ALA A 36 -1.16 -23.83 6.70
CA ALA A 36 -2.14 -23.34 5.73
C ALA A 36 -3.27 -22.51 6.39
N ASP A 37 -3.76 -22.94 7.56
CA ASP A 37 -4.80 -22.21 8.30
C ASP A 37 -4.31 -20.83 8.77
N MET A 38 -3.02 -20.70 9.12
CA MET A 38 -2.44 -19.40 9.47
C MET A 38 -2.38 -18.45 8.28
N ILE A 39 -2.11 -18.97 7.08
CA ILE A 39 -2.05 -18.18 5.83
C ILE A 39 -3.45 -17.71 5.45
N ASP A 40 -4.45 -18.59 5.54
CA ASP A 40 -5.83 -18.27 5.16
C ASP A 40 -6.46 -17.22 6.09
N LYS A 41 -6.08 -17.23 7.37
CA LYS A 41 -6.53 -16.25 8.38
C LYS A 41 -5.63 -15.03 8.46
N ALA A 42 -4.49 -15.02 7.78
CA ALA A 42 -3.56 -13.91 7.87
C ALA A 42 -4.15 -12.63 7.27
N PRO A 43 -4.05 -11.49 7.98
CA PRO A 43 -4.41 -10.19 7.42
C PRO A 43 -3.57 -9.86 6.18
N PHE A 44 -4.20 -9.14 5.25
CA PHE A 44 -3.56 -8.67 4.03
C PHE A 44 -3.05 -7.24 4.23
N LEU A 45 -1.80 -6.98 3.83
CA LEU A 45 -1.15 -5.68 3.94
C LEU A 45 -0.71 -5.18 2.56
N ASP A 46 -1.29 -4.07 2.08
CA ASP A 46 -1.02 -3.47 0.77
C ASP A 46 -0.57 -2.01 0.91
N ASP A 47 -0.04 -1.44 -0.19
CA ASP A 47 0.60 -0.12 -0.23
C ASP A 47 1.55 0.09 0.97
N PHE A 48 2.29 -0.97 1.32
CA PHE A 48 3.08 -0.99 2.54
C PHE A 48 4.50 -0.49 2.30
N GLU A 49 5.07 0.18 3.30
CA GLU A 49 6.47 0.58 3.33
C GLU A 49 7.15 0.01 4.59
N ALA A 50 8.41 -0.38 4.45
CA ALA A 50 9.22 -0.73 5.61
C ALA A 50 9.66 0.56 6.32
N ARG A 51 9.36 0.66 7.61
CA ARG A 51 9.72 1.83 8.42
C ARG A 51 10.31 1.38 9.75
N GLY A 52 11.61 1.63 9.92
CA GLY A 52 12.36 1.07 11.04
C GLY A 52 12.44 -0.44 10.92
N ASP A 53 12.00 -1.15 11.96
CA ASP A 53 11.93 -2.60 12.02
C ASP A 53 10.53 -3.17 11.73
N GLY A 54 9.54 -2.32 11.42
CA GLY A 54 8.16 -2.72 11.13
C GLY A 54 7.70 -2.37 9.71
N LEU A 55 6.44 -2.73 9.44
CA LEU A 55 5.73 -2.38 8.21
C LEU A 55 4.65 -1.35 8.50
N HIS A 56 4.41 -0.47 7.54
CA HIS A 56 3.42 0.59 7.62
C HIS A 56 2.59 0.60 6.35
N GLY A 57 1.28 0.37 6.45
CA GLY A 57 0.46 0.14 5.25
C GLY A 57 -1.02 -0.05 5.52
N LEU A 58 -1.77 -0.25 4.44
CA LEU A 58 -3.20 -0.54 4.46
C LEU A 58 -3.40 -2.00 4.83
N CYS A 59 -4.12 -2.27 5.92
CA CYS A 59 -4.38 -3.63 6.38
C CYS A 59 -5.86 -3.97 6.27
N TRP A 60 -6.16 -5.14 5.70
CA TRP A 60 -7.49 -5.73 5.68
C TRP A 60 -7.51 -7.03 6.48
N GLY A 61 -8.61 -7.25 7.20
CA GLY A 61 -8.83 -8.45 8.00
C GLY A 61 -7.98 -8.51 9.27
N HIS A 62 -7.54 -7.38 9.84
CA HIS A 62 -6.80 -7.42 11.10
C HIS A 62 -7.69 -7.98 12.23
N PRO A 63 -7.27 -9.01 12.98
CA PRO A 63 -8.14 -9.76 13.89
C PRO A 63 -8.77 -8.91 15.00
N VAL A 64 -8.08 -7.84 15.42
CA VAL A 64 -8.53 -6.96 16.50
C VAL A 64 -9.03 -5.61 15.98
N GLN A 65 -8.48 -5.12 14.86
CA GLN A 65 -8.67 -3.73 14.43
C GLN A 65 -9.54 -3.62 13.16
N GLY A 66 -9.85 -4.74 12.51
CA GLY A 66 -10.56 -4.77 11.23
C GLY A 66 -9.73 -4.15 10.11
N ASP A 67 -10.41 -3.48 9.18
CA ASP A 67 -9.76 -2.87 8.02
C ASP A 67 -9.29 -1.45 8.37
N VAL A 68 -7.98 -1.29 8.50
CA VAL A 68 -7.36 -0.06 9.01
C VAL A 68 -5.94 0.11 8.48
N PHE A 69 -5.47 1.36 8.46
CA PHE A 69 -4.07 1.66 8.20
C PHE A 69 -3.24 1.47 9.47
N ILE A 70 -2.23 0.59 9.43
CA ILE A 70 -1.49 0.17 10.63
C ILE A 70 0.01 0.41 10.51
N THR A 71 0.65 0.55 11.67
CA THR A 71 2.08 0.30 11.86
C THR A 71 2.22 -1.01 12.62
N THR A 72 2.95 -1.98 12.06
CA THR A 72 3.15 -3.27 12.72
C THR A 72 4.22 -3.19 13.81
N THR A 73 4.20 -4.17 14.72
CA THR A 73 5.36 -4.47 15.56
C THR A 73 6.56 -4.92 14.71
N PRO A 74 7.77 -5.02 15.30
CA PRO A 74 8.96 -5.42 14.58
C PRO A 74 8.79 -6.76 13.85
N ILE A 75 9.37 -6.85 12.66
CA ILE A 75 9.41 -8.05 11.83
C ILE A 75 10.39 -9.04 12.47
N VAL A 76 9.91 -10.24 12.78
CA VAL A 76 10.72 -11.34 13.29
C VAL A 76 11.28 -12.16 12.12
N GLN A 77 10.46 -12.38 11.11
CA GLN A 77 10.83 -13.11 9.90
C GLN A 77 10.03 -12.59 8.71
N SER A 78 10.61 -12.61 7.52
CA SER A 78 9.92 -12.24 6.28
C SER A 78 10.33 -13.14 5.14
N GLY A 79 9.45 -13.33 4.18
CA GLY A 79 9.74 -14.03 2.94
C GLY A 79 9.04 -13.37 1.75
N ASP A 80 9.05 -14.05 0.60
CA ASP A 80 8.40 -13.53 -0.58
C ASP A 80 6.88 -13.53 -0.41
N GLY A 81 6.29 -12.33 -0.34
CA GLY A 81 4.85 -12.14 -0.19
C GLY A 81 4.30 -12.30 1.22
N TRP A 82 5.14 -12.43 2.26
CA TRP A 82 4.68 -12.52 3.64
C TRP A 82 5.66 -11.93 4.65
N ALA A 83 5.15 -11.50 5.80
CA ALA A 83 5.95 -11.08 6.94
C ALA A 83 5.33 -11.56 8.25
N LEU A 84 6.15 -12.18 9.10
CA LEU A 84 5.85 -12.48 10.47
C LEU A 84 6.37 -11.38 11.37
N THR A 85 5.45 -10.78 12.12
CA THR A 85 5.76 -9.87 13.21
C THR A 85 5.67 -10.62 14.54
N GLN A 86 6.05 -9.99 15.64
CA GLN A 86 6.03 -10.62 16.98
C GLN A 86 4.71 -11.33 17.31
N ASN A 87 3.58 -10.81 16.84
CA ASN A 87 2.25 -11.31 17.21
C ASN A 87 1.42 -11.81 16.03
N THR A 88 1.77 -11.45 14.78
CA THR A 88 0.87 -11.62 13.63
C THR A 88 1.63 -11.91 12.34
N LEU A 89 1.14 -12.89 11.58
CA LEU A 89 1.54 -13.14 10.20
C LEU A 89 0.72 -12.25 9.25
N TYR A 90 1.39 -11.57 8.33
CA TYR A 90 0.78 -10.74 7.30
C TYR A 90 1.08 -11.29 5.92
N ILE A 91 0.08 -11.27 5.04
CA ILE A 91 0.25 -11.49 3.59
C ILE A 91 0.52 -10.14 2.96
N LEU A 92 1.60 -10.04 2.19
CA LEU A 92 2.08 -8.80 1.59
C LEU A 92 1.62 -8.68 0.14
N GLY A 93 0.92 -7.57 -0.13
CA GLY A 93 0.54 -7.12 -1.45
C GLY A 93 1.65 -6.36 -2.17
N GLY A 94 1.29 -5.24 -2.79
CA GLY A 94 2.21 -4.31 -3.43
C GLY A 94 2.93 -3.45 -2.39
N ALA A 95 4.26 -3.49 -2.41
CA ALA A 95 5.05 -2.51 -1.70
C ALA A 95 4.79 -1.11 -2.28
N ARG A 96 4.68 -0.11 -1.41
CA ARG A 96 4.54 1.29 -1.78
C ARG A 96 5.75 1.71 -2.62
N PRO A 97 5.56 2.27 -3.83
CA PRO A 97 6.67 2.70 -4.66
C PRO A 97 7.48 3.79 -3.94
N LYS A 98 8.82 3.73 -4.06
CA LYS A 98 9.73 4.68 -3.41
C LYS A 98 9.36 6.12 -3.83
N ALA A 99 9.58 7.08 -2.94
CA ALA A 99 9.23 8.49 -3.19
C ALA A 99 9.83 9.04 -4.51
N GLN A 100 11.02 8.57 -4.90
CA GLN A 100 11.67 8.92 -6.16
C GLN A 100 10.89 8.41 -7.39
N GLU A 101 10.43 7.16 -7.39
CA GLU A 101 9.63 6.59 -8.48
C GLU A 101 8.24 7.24 -8.60
N ARG A 102 7.70 7.73 -7.47
CA ARG A 102 6.47 8.54 -7.48
C ARG A 102 6.69 9.90 -8.13
N LEU A 103 7.79 10.58 -7.80
CA LEU A 103 8.16 11.86 -8.41
C LEU A 103 8.39 11.69 -9.90
N ASP A 104 9.10 10.65 -10.34
CA ASP A 104 9.33 10.38 -11.75
C ASP A 104 8.02 10.07 -12.50
N LYS A 105 7.04 9.39 -11.89
CA LYS A 105 5.69 9.22 -12.46
C LYS A 105 4.89 10.51 -12.54
N ILE A 106 5.03 11.39 -11.55
CA ILE A 106 4.36 12.70 -11.53
C ILE A 106 4.97 13.65 -12.56
N LEU A 107 6.30 13.65 -12.69
CA LEU A 107 7.07 14.50 -13.61
C LEU A 107 7.03 13.98 -15.06
N SER A 108 6.93 12.66 -15.28
CA SER A 108 6.79 12.06 -16.62
C SER A 108 5.40 12.21 -17.25
N GLY A 109 4.46 12.92 -16.60
CA GLY A 109 3.16 13.26 -17.17
C GLY A 109 2.19 12.08 -17.36
N ARG A 110 2.58 10.84 -17.00
CA ARG A 110 1.67 9.67 -16.97
C ARG A 110 0.80 9.69 -15.71
N ARG A 111 -0.06 10.70 -15.59
CA ARG A 111 -1.24 10.61 -14.73
C ARG A 111 -2.10 9.46 -15.29
N GLY A 112 -2.44 8.49 -14.44
CA GLY A 112 -3.23 7.32 -14.83
C GLY A 112 -4.49 7.71 -15.63
N ARG A 113 -4.91 6.83 -16.56
CA ARG A 113 -6.10 7.03 -17.41
C ARG A 113 -7.28 7.56 -16.59
N GLY A 114 -7.88 8.66 -17.03
CA GLY A 114 -9.24 9.04 -16.63
C GLY A 114 -9.45 10.37 -15.90
N ARG A 115 -8.42 11.20 -15.69
CA ARG A 115 -8.65 12.60 -15.27
C ARG A 115 -8.42 13.56 -16.45
N PRO A 116 -9.42 14.38 -16.84
CA PRO A 116 -9.17 15.44 -17.81
C PRO A 116 -8.11 16.38 -17.24
N VAL A 117 -7.18 16.78 -18.10
CA VAL A 117 -6.25 17.88 -17.82
C VAL A 117 -7.14 19.11 -17.60
N ILE A 118 -7.19 19.63 -16.38
CA ILE A 118 -7.60 21.01 -16.18
C ILE A 118 -6.47 21.80 -16.82
N ALA A 119 -6.69 22.27 -18.05
CA ALA A 119 -5.87 23.31 -18.62
C ALA A 119 -5.96 24.48 -17.64
N PHE A 120 -4.87 24.72 -16.90
CA PHE A 120 -4.67 26.04 -16.35
C PHE A 120 -4.44 26.90 -17.59
N ASP A 121 -5.49 27.55 -18.09
CA ASP A 121 -5.30 28.73 -18.90
C ASP A 121 -4.68 29.77 -17.95
N PRO A 122 -3.42 30.19 -18.16
CA PRO A 122 -2.98 31.43 -17.55
C PRO A 122 -3.80 32.52 -18.23
N ASP A 123 -4.81 33.03 -17.52
CA ASP A 123 -5.58 34.19 -17.95
C ASP A 123 -4.60 35.34 -18.23
N PRO A 124 -4.46 35.83 -19.48
CA PRO A 124 -3.53 36.89 -19.81
C PRO A 124 -4.16 38.28 -19.59
N GLU A 125 -4.81 38.50 -18.45
CA GLU A 125 -5.39 39.81 -18.07
C GLU A 125 -5.02 40.24 -16.64
N ASP A 126 -3.78 39.99 -16.21
CA ASP A 126 -3.20 40.68 -15.04
C ASP A 126 -2.15 41.73 -15.47
N GLU A 127 -2.41 42.41 -16.60
CA GLU A 127 -1.84 43.72 -16.91
C GLU A 127 -2.94 44.79 -16.73
N ALA A 128 -2.94 45.43 -15.55
CA ALA A 128 -3.19 46.86 -15.30
C ALA A 128 -4.15 47.16 -14.14
N ALA A 129 -3.58 47.45 -12.96
CA ALA A 129 -4.12 48.51 -12.10
C ALA A 129 -2.99 49.13 -11.25
N PRO A 130 -2.56 50.38 -11.49
CA PRO A 130 -1.75 51.11 -10.52
C PRO A 130 -2.60 51.35 -9.25
N GLY A 131 -2.07 50.94 -8.10
CA GLY A 131 -2.77 50.99 -6.82
C GLY A 131 -3.26 52.41 -6.43
N PRO A 132 -4.31 52.52 -5.59
CA PRO A 132 -4.86 53.79 -5.21
C PRO A 132 -3.89 54.55 -4.31
N ARG A 133 -3.58 55.81 -4.68
CA ARG A 133 -3.01 56.79 -3.75
C ARG A 133 -4.04 57.08 -2.67
N ILE A 134 -3.66 56.84 -1.43
CA ILE A 134 -4.41 57.23 -0.24
C ILE A 134 -4.21 58.76 -0.05
N PRO A 135 -5.28 59.53 0.28
CA PRO A 135 -5.21 60.99 0.44
C PRO A 135 -4.38 61.45 1.65
#